data_AF-R7Z0P8-F1
#
_entry.id   AF-R7Z0P8-F1
#
_cell.length_a   1.000
_cell.length_b   1.000
_cell.length_c   1.000
_cell.angle_alpha   90.00
_cell.angle_beta   90.00
_cell.angle_gamma   90.00
#
_symmetry.space_group_name_H-M   'P 1'
#
loop_
_entity.id
_entity.type
_entity.pdbx_description
1 polymer ?
#
loop_
_entity_poly.entity_id
_entity_poly.type
_entity_poly.pdbx_seq_one_letter_code
_entity_poly.pdbx_strand_id
1 'polypeptide(L)'
;MSISLSFGDEEFSDITISCRDYLWKLHRIVVCKKSLYLKQAWEQAQNCDGAKDVKLDDLYDPSTVHRLFEYLYNDNYDDEADFAVDPVVERSPTSQLLTPTTTATTAPSSPPATHSDDGKQLCLVHEEEDAPKDQFIVTRLLNNMRVHALAEAFELTDLTGLATEKITRDAAAAWSLPQFLNIVEIAYEITECAAESEEQDGLRRLFAEVCTENLPDLMRKPEFKTLLHKVPGLAAVILTAQDGQLLIAMIAEGTKGDTDLQIRTLMDEMDEQRRTHEQEVVAQRLAHQEEMGMQKGAHGTSLANADAELAELKKKYSEMQAIMRRAEIIASSGLVGIKGISTIWTEKDTDGADGQTDLYQSITSVPKYQQLSFEELRLAVWTRKHINKLPQTGDLLPLDWKIDALLRHIKSIEVEAEAGRKKALDLEQLKTRYDTLTAELESETSNLKAEQAKLARLRGQYWSLEAELKQRTSDLSKQQDEVTRLNDQYRVLWALRADLERKNTALTAQDTNAAKLREDYQRLKTKFQAVIAEPDKWQECRHCGQNFNGCFEPDSRGSANITFRCSYCSTRHGNLASL
;
A
#
# COMPACT_ATOMS: atom_id res chain seq x y z
N MET A 1 8.94 -35.97 47.59
CA MET A 1 7.90 -34.92 47.49
C MET A 1 8.09 -34.27 46.13
N SER A 2 7.07 -34.29 45.28
CA SER A 2 7.08 -33.51 44.04
C SER A 2 6.51 -32.15 44.37
N ILE A 3 7.29 -31.08 44.21
CA ILE A 3 6.78 -29.71 44.37
C ILE A 3 6.14 -29.36 43.03
N SER A 4 4.81 -29.36 43.00
CA SER A 4 4.04 -28.97 41.81
C SER A 4 3.88 -27.45 41.81
N LEU A 5 4.91 -26.71 41.38
CA LEU A 5 4.80 -25.28 41.16
C LEU A 5 3.90 -25.04 39.95
N SER A 6 2.68 -24.58 40.18
CA SER A 6 1.72 -24.21 39.13
C SER A 6 1.80 -22.72 38.80
N PHE A 7 1.52 -22.39 37.54
CA PHE A 7 1.32 -21.01 37.14
C PHE A 7 0.05 -20.43 37.79
N GLY A 8 0.10 -19.16 38.19
CA GLY A 8 -0.99 -18.49 38.91
C GLY A 8 -1.05 -18.78 40.43
N ASP A 9 -0.23 -19.69 40.94
CA ASP A 9 -0.03 -19.85 42.39
C ASP A 9 1.03 -18.86 42.89
N GLU A 10 0.70 -18.10 43.94
CA GLU A 10 1.62 -17.16 44.57
C GLU A 10 2.47 -17.81 45.69
N GLU A 11 2.11 -19.01 46.15
CA GLU A 11 2.84 -19.69 47.23
C GLU A 11 4.28 -20.03 46.80
N PHE A 12 5.27 -19.55 47.56
CA PHE A 12 6.71 -19.64 47.25
C PHE A 12 7.22 -18.81 46.07
N SER A 13 6.41 -17.88 45.52
CA SER A 13 6.91 -16.90 44.54
C SER A 13 8.07 -16.06 45.09
N ASP A 14 9.17 -15.98 44.33
CA ASP A 14 10.43 -15.31 44.73
C ASP A 14 10.91 -14.23 43.75
N ILE A 15 10.13 -13.95 42.70
CA ILE A 15 10.33 -12.92 41.69
C ILE A 15 8.98 -12.32 41.27
N THR A 16 8.91 -10.99 41.13
CA THR A 16 7.80 -10.32 40.43
C THR A 16 8.28 -9.92 39.04
N ILE A 17 7.46 -10.07 38.00
CA ILE A 17 7.71 -9.48 36.68
C ILE A 17 6.57 -8.52 36.34
N SER A 18 6.90 -7.34 35.84
CA SER A 18 5.94 -6.30 35.44
C SER A 18 6.04 -5.98 33.95
N CYS A 19 4.89 -5.70 33.33
CA CYS A 19 4.80 -5.18 31.96
C CYS A 19 3.57 -4.27 31.90
N ARG A 20 3.76 -2.98 31.57
CA ARG A 20 2.72 -1.94 31.71
C ARG A 20 2.12 -1.98 33.13
N ASP A 21 0.80 -2.00 33.24
CA ASP A 21 0.06 -2.05 34.51
C ASP A 21 -0.15 -3.47 35.07
N TYR A 22 0.44 -4.50 34.44
CA TYR A 22 0.27 -5.90 34.83
C TYR A 22 1.47 -6.44 35.61
N LEU A 23 1.18 -7.25 36.63
CA LEU A 23 2.15 -7.86 37.54
C LEU A 23 1.92 -9.37 37.62
N TRP A 24 3.00 -10.14 37.49
CA TRP A 24 2.97 -11.59 37.69
C TRP A 24 3.97 -11.97 38.80
N LYS A 25 3.49 -12.59 39.87
CA LYS A 25 4.34 -13.24 40.87
C LYS A 25 4.70 -14.64 40.38
N LEU A 26 5.99 -14.96 40.33
CA LEU A 26 6.50 -16.15 39.67
C LEU A 26 7.61 -16.81 40.50
N HIS A 27 8.01 -18.01 40.06
CA HIS A 27 9.06 -18.82 40.64
C HIS A 27 10.32 -18.73 39.77
N ARG A 28 11.36 -18.08 40.28
CA ARG A 28 12.64 -17.85 39.61
C ARG A 28 13.30 -19.14 39.16
N ILE A 29 13.17 -20.22 39.95
CA ILE A 29 13.69 -21.55 39.60
C ILE A 29 13.01 -22.17 38.36
N VAL A 30 11.79 -21.75 38.03
CA VAL A 30 11.09 -22.15 36.80
C VAL A 30 11.51 -21.22 35.66
N VAL A 31 11.28 -19.91 35.81
CA VAL A 31 11.43 -18.96 34.70
C VAL A 31 12.88 -18.76 34.25
N CYS A 32 13.83 -18.61 35.18
CA CYS A 32 15.25 -18.42 34.85
C CYS A 32 15.96 -19.71 34.44
N LYS A 33 15.30 -20.88 34.58
CA LYS A 33 15.81 -22.16 34.04
C LYS A 33 15.41 -22.34 32.57
N LYS A 34 14.21 -21.90 32.19
CA LYS A 34 13.69 -22.03 30.82
C LYS A 34 13.97 -20.82 29.92
N SER A 35 14.20 -19.62 30.48
CA SER A 35 14.55 -18.42 29.70
C SER A 35 15.89 -17.83 30.15
N LEU A 36 16.86 -17.78 29.24
CA LEU A 36 18.13 -17.10 29.45
C LEU A 36 17.94 -15.58 29.53
N TYR A 37 17.07 -15.01 28.69
CA TYR A 37 16.70 -13.60 28.71
C TYR A 37 16.17 -13.18 30.09
N LEU A 38 15.16 -13.87 30.63
CA LEU A 38 14.60 -13.55 31.96
C LEU A 38 15.61 -13.76 33.10
N LYS A 39 16.53 -14.72 32.95
CA LYS A 39 17.65 -14.89 33.89
C LYS A 39 18.59 -13.68 33.88
N GLN A 40 18.99 -13.20 32.70
CA GLN A 40 19.85 -12.02 32.57
C GLN A 40 19.14 -10.75 33.09
N ALA A 41 17.87 -10.56 32.74
CA ALA A 41 17.07 -9.44 33.24
C ALA A 41 16.94 -9.43 34.78
N TRP A 42 16.77 -10.61 35.40
CA TRP A 42 16.82 -10.76 36.85
C TRP A 42 18.19 -10.42 37.44
N GLU A 43 19.27 -10.97 36.88
CA GLU A 43 20.64 -10.71 37.34
C GLU A 43 21.00 -9.22 37.23
N GLN A 44 20.53 -8.54 36.17
CA GLN A 44 20.69 -7.10 35.98
C GLN A 44 19.89 -6.29 37.03
N ALA A 45 18.61 -6.62 37.26
CA ALA A 45 17.77 -5.95 38.27
C ALA A 45 18.36 -6.08 39.70
N GLN A 46 18.92 -7.25 40.04
CA GLN A 46 19.62 -7.45 41.30
C GLN A 46 20.89 -6.60 41.43
N ASN A 47 21.66 -6.46 40.34
CA ASN A 47 22.92 -5.73 40.34
C ASN A 47 22.74 -4.20 40.36
N CYS A 48 21.67 -3.68 39.78
CA CYS A 48 21.40 -2.24 39.73
C CYS A 48 20.73 -1.72 41.01
N ASP A 49 19.60 -2.32 41.42
CA ASP A 49 18.74 -1.78 42.47
C ASP A 49 18.56 -2.71 43.68
N GLY A 50 19.09 -3.94 43.63
CA GLY A 50 18.79 -4.97 44.63
C GLY A 50 17.31 -5.40 44.65
N ALA A 51 16.57 -5.06 43.60
CA ALA A 51 15.13 -5.26 43.50
C ALA A 51 14.75 -6.75 43.39
N LYS A 52 13.50 -7.06 43.73
CA LYS A 52 12.86 -8.37 43.49
C LYS A 52 11.95 -8.37 42.27
N ASP A 53 11.94 -7.25 41.54
CA ASP A 53 10.98 -6.97 40.49
C ASP A 53 11.76 -6.75 39.18
N VAL A 54 11.39 -7.50 38.14
CA VAL A 54 11.92 -7.32 36.78
C VAL A 54 10.88 -6.54 35.98
N LYS A 55 11.25 -5.39 35.44
CA LYS A 55 10.39 -4.66 34.50
C LYS A 55 10.74 -5.06 33.07
N LEU A 56 9.76 -5.57 32.32
CA LEU A 56 9.82 -5.76 30.88
C LEU A 56 9.50 -4.45 30.16
N ASP A 57 9.90 -4.35 28.88
CA ASP A 57 9.57 -3.19 28.06
C ASP A 57 8.04 -2.98 27.96
N ASP A 58 7.59 -1.73 28.04
CA ASP A 58 6.19 -1.36 27.89
C ASP A 58 5.70 -1.51 26.43
N LEU A 59 6.60 -1.75 25.48
CA LEU A 59 6.26 -2.16 24.11
C LEU A 59 5.57 -3.53 24.03
N TYR A 60 5.85 -4.46 24.94
CA TYR A 60 5.26 -5.80 24.90
C TYR A 60 3.78 -5.81 25.29
N ASP A 61 3.01 -6.72 24.68
CA ASP A 61 1.60 -6.93 24.99
C ASP A 61 1.41 -7.84 26.22
N PRO A 62 0.71 -7.40 27.29
CA PRO A 62 0.49 -8.19 28.50
C PRO A 62 -0.15 -9.57 28.25
N SER A 63 -1.07 -9.66 27.30
CA SER A 63 -1.77 -10.91 26.93
C SER A 63 -0.83 -11.94 26.30
N THR A 64 0.20 -11.46 25.60
CA THR A 64 1.26 -12.25 24.99
C THR A 64 2.34 -12.64 26.01
N VAL A 65 2.69 -11.72 26.91
CA VAL A 65 3.58 -11.98 28.06
C VAL A 65 2.98 -13.01 29.02
N HIS A 66 1.66 -13.00 29.22
CA HIS A 66 0.99 -14.02 30.03
C HIS A 66 1.14 -15.44 29.43
N ARG A 67 0.91 -15.59 28.13
CA ARG A 67 1.07 -16.86 27.38
C ARG A 67 2.51 -17.37 27.42
N LEU A 68 3.49 -16.46 27.31
CA LEU A 68 4.89 -16.80 27.56
C LEU A 68 5.06 -17.43 28.95
N PHE A 69 4.49 -16.84 30.01
CA PHE A 69 4.60 -17.43 31.34
C PHE A 69 3.83 -18.74 31.51
N GLU A 70 2.64 -18.90 30.93
CA GLU A 70 1.94 -20.20 30.89
C GLU A 70 2.85 -21.30 30.33
N TYR A 71 3.49 -21.02 29.18
CA TYR A 71 4.43 -21.93 28.55
C TYR A 71 5.61 -22.29 29.46
N LEU A 72 6.20 -21.31 30.17
CA LEU A 72 7.34 -21.59 31.06
C LEU A 72 6.97 -22.59 32.19
N TYR A 73 5.70 -22.70 32.59
CA TYR A 73 5.27 -23.70 33.58
C TYR A 73 4.76 -24.99 32.95
N ASN A 74 3.96 -24.89 31.88
CA ASN A 74 3.13 -25.97 31.36
C ASN A 74 3.66 -26.59 30.05
N ASP A 75 4.69 -26.00 29.44
CA ASP A 75 5.20 -26.31 28.09
C ASP A 75 4.14 -26.17 26.98
N ASN A 76 3.06 -25.44 27.28
CA ASN A 76 1.99 -25.01 26.38
C ASN A 76 1.31 -23.76 26.97
N TYR A 77 0.56 -23.03 26.15
CA TYR A 77 -0.19 -21.82 26.49
C TYR A 77 -1.56 -21.83 25.83
N ASP A 78 -2.52 -21.06 26.35
CA ASP A 78 -3.84 -20.93 25.74
C ASP A 78 -3.83 -19.89 24.60
N ASP A 79 -4.07 -20.32 23.37
CA ASP A 79 -4.18 -19.45 22.20
C ASP A 79 -5.61 -18.93 21.93
N GLU A 80 -6.60 -19.40 22.70
CA GLU A 80 -8.03 -19.21 22.45
C GLU A 80 -8.69 -18.10 23.30
N ALA A 81 -8.37 -17.99 24.59
CA ALA A 81 -9.01 -17.01 25.48
C ALA A 81 -8.44 -15.59 25.38
N ASP A 82 -9.30 -14.57 25.34
CA ASP A 82 -8.85 -13.18 25.56
C ASP A 82 -8.46 -12.96 27.02
N PHE A 83 -7.29 -12.37 27.24
CA PHE A 83 -6.69 -12.22 28.57
C PHE A 83 -7.38 -11.09 29.36
N ALA A 84 -8.33 -11.48 30.21
CA ALA A 84 -8.96 -10.60 31.19
C ALA A 84 -8.39 -10.84 32.60
N VAL A 85 -7.23 -10.24 32.90
CA VAL A 85 -6.77 -10.08 34.29
C VAL A 85 -7.19 -8.70 34.78
N ASP A 86 -7.97 -8.67 35.85
CA ASP A 86 -8.31 -7.42 36.55
C ASP A 86 -7.02 -6.68 36.96
N PRO A 87 -6.85 -5.39 36.61
CA PRO A 87 -5.70 -4.61 37.08
C PRO A 87 -5.74 -4.52 38.62
N VAL A 88 -4.71 -5.08 39.27
CA VAL A 88 -4.73 -5.31 40.72
C VAL A 88 -4.65 -3.99 41.49
N VAL A 89 -5.79 -3.58 42.04
CA VAL A 89 -5.85 -2.62 43.14
C VAL A 89 -5.11 -3.21 44.35
N GLU A 90 -4.04 -2.56 44.80
CA GLU A 90 -3.26 -2.97 45.97
C GLU A 90 -4.15 -3.22 47.20
N ARG A 91 -4.20 -4.47 47.67
CA ARG A 91 -4.72 -4.81 49.00
C ARG A 91 -3.56 -5.05 49.95
N SER A 92 -3.21 -4.02 50.71
CA SER A 92 -2.18 -4.10 51.76
C SER A 92 -2.46 -5.21 52.78
N PRO A 93 -1.43 -5.97 53.22
CA PRO A 93 -1.59 -7.01 54.22
C PRO A 93 -1.69 -6.40 55.63
N THR A 94 -2.79 -6.66 56.32
CA THR A 94 -2.88 -6.38 57.77
C THR A 94 -2.62 -7.68 58.54
N SER A 95 -1.44 -7.79 59.13
CA SER A 95 -1.16 -8.82 60.14
C SER A 95 -2.09 -8.66 61.34
N GLN A 96 -2.84 -9.70 61.70
CA GLN A 96 -3.24 -9.92 63.09
C GLN A 96 -2.92 -11.35 63.52
N LEU A 97 -2.35 -11.45 64.71
CA LEU A 97 -1.80 -12.64 65.35
C LEU A 97 -2.79 -13.11 66.44
N LEU A 98 -2.59 -14.34 66.94
CA LEU A 98 -3.23 -14.96 68.13
C LEU A 98 -4.65 -15.52 67.89
N THR A 99 -5.05 -16.70 68.38
CA THR A 99 -4.36 -17.78 69.14
C THR A 99 -5.19 -19.08 69.04
N PRO A 100 -4.64 -20.28 69.34
CA PRO A 100 -5.37 -21.54 69.26
C PRO A 100 -6.16 -21.83 70.54
N THR A 101 -7.28 -22.55 70.45
CA THR A 101 -7.80 -23.39 71.55
C THR A 101 -8.62 -24.57 71.01
N THR A 102 -8.33 -25.74 71.57
CA THR A 102 -8.83 -27.08 71.22
C THR A 102 -10.27 -27.32 71.69
N THR A 103 -11.07 -28.08 70.93
CA THR A 103 -11.88 -29.21 71.45
C THR A 103 -12.37 -30.11 70.29
N ALA A 104 -12.66 -31.37 70.58
CA ALA A 104 -12.76 -32.46 69.59
C ALA A 104 -14.13 -33.14 69.55
N THR A 105 -14.28 -34.13 68.64
CA THR A 105 -15.37 -35.15 68.58
C THR A 105 -16.70 -34.57 68.03
N THR A 106 -17.45 -35.19 67.10
CA THR A 106 -17.49 -36.59 66.60
C THR A 106 -18.18 -36.65 65.23
N ALA A 107 -17.85 -37.64 64.38
CA ALA A 107 -18.72 -38.10 63.28
C ALA A 107 -19.62 -39.26 63.81
N PRO A 108 -20.77 -39.64 63.18
CA PRO A 108 -20.71 -40.45 61.94
C PRO A 108 -21.93 -40.40 60.97
N SER A 109 -21.71 -41.00 59.79
CA SER A 109 -22.68 -41.73 58.93
C SER A 109 -23.80 -41.02 58.15
N SER A 110 -23.96 -41.48 56.90
CA SER A 110 -24.93 -41.09 55.85
C SER A 110 -26.13 -42.07 55.77
N PRO A 111 -26.96 -42.09 54.69
CA PRO A 111 -28.01 -41.15 54.26
C PRO A 111 -29.43 -41.82 54.35
N PRO A 112 -30.58 -41.18 53.97
CA PRO A 112 -31.03 -41.22 52.56
C PRO A 112 -31.94 -40.05 52.04
N ALA A 113 -31.78 -39.75 50.75
CA ALA A 113 -32.78 -39.46 49.69
C ALA A 113 -34.07 -38.56 49.84
N THR A 114 -34.30 -37.81 48.75
CA THR A 114 -35.58 -37.36 48.10
C THR A 114 -36.36 -36.10 48.54
N HIS A 115 -36.45 -35.13 47.61
CA HIS A 115 -37.51 -34.10 47.31
C HIS A 115 -38.05 -33.24 48.48
N SER A 116 -38.36 -31.94 48.42
CA SER A 116 -38.41 -30.86 47.40
C SER A 116 -38.88 -29.56 48.14
N ASP A 117 -38.83 -28.30 47.68
CA ASP A 117 -38.34 -27.65 46.44
C ASP A 117 -38.11 -26.12 46.66
N ASP A 118 -37.85 -25.36 45.57
CA ASP A 118 -37.94 -23.88 45.42
C ASP A 118 -37.07 -22.95 46.32
N GLY A 119 -36.07 -22.29 45.70
CA GLY A 119 -35.23 -21.28 46.35
C GLY A 119 -34.33 -20.50 45.38
N LYS A 120 -34.93 -19.66 44.52
CA LYS A 120 -34.23 -18.87 43.48
C LYS A 120 -32.98 -18.13 43.98
N GLN A 121 -31.83 -18.40 43.37
CA GLN A 121 -30.77 -17.40 43.24
C GLN A 121 -30.22 -17.37 41.81
N LEU A 122 -30.00 -16.16 41.32
CA LEU A 122 -29.93 -15.82 39.90
C LEU A 122 -28.59 -16.24 39.28
N CYS A 123 -28.57 -17.33 38.53
CA CYS A 123 -27.53 -17.57 37.53
C CYS A 123 -27.94 -16.84 36.24
N LEU A 124 -27.16 -15.83 35.86
CA LEU A 124 -27.18 -15.33 34.49
C LEU A 124 -26.54 -16.41 33.63
N VAL A 125 -27.38 -17.29 33.08
CA VAL A 125 -27.03 -18.00 31.86
C VAL A 125 -26.93 -16.90 30.80
N HIS A 126 -25.70 -16.47 30.52
CA HIS A 126 -25.44 -15.89 29.22
C HIS A 126 -25.73 -17.00 28.23
N GLU A 127 -26.73 -16.77 27.38
CA GLU A 127 -26.94 -17.60 26.21
C GLU A 127 -25.64 -17.48 25.40
N GLU A 128 -24.89 -18.59 25.28
CA GLU A 128 -23.75 -18.68 24.39
C GLU A 128 -24.28 -18.58 22.95
N GLU A 129 -24.43 -17.35 22.46
CA GLU A 129 -24.41 -17.08 21.03
C GLU A 129 -23.02 -17.50 20.54
N ASP A 130 -22.93 -18.72 20.01
CA ASP A 130 -21.74 -19.30 19.38
C ASP A 130 -21.06 -18.23 18.50
N ALA A 131 -19.91 -17.72 18.96
CA ALA A 131 -19.10 -16.82 18.16
C ALA A 131 -18.77 -17.51 16.81
N PRO A 132 -18.82 -16.80 15.67
CA PRO A 132 -18.51 -17.42 14.39
C PRO A 132 -17.13 -18.08 14.44
N LYS A 133 -17.06 -19.38 14.10
CA LYS A 133 -15.82 -20.17 14.17
C LYS A 133 -14.63 -19.50 13.46
N ASP A 134 -14.94 -18.75 12.40
CA ASP A 134 -14.03 -17.92 11.62
C ASP A 134 -13.31 -16.86 12.47
N GLN A 135 -14.02 -16.17 13.38
CA GLN A 135 -13.45 -15.14 14.25
C GLN A 135 -12.47 -15.73 15.26
N PHE A 136 -12.78 -16.93 15.76
CA PHE A 136 -11.94 -17.65 16.72
C PHE A 136 -10.60 -18.08 16.10
N ILE A 137 -10.61 -18.58 14.86
CA ILE A 137 -9.40 -18.91 14.10
C ILE A 137 -8.52 -17.67 13.89
N VAL A 138 -9.12 -16.51 13.57
CA VAL A 138 -8.40 -15.24 13.36
C VAL A 138 -7.73 -14.76 14.66
N THR A 139 -8.45 -14.75 15.78
CA THR A 139 -7.89 -14.39 17.09
C THR A 139 -6.74 -15.31 17.47
N ARG A 140 -6.92 -16.62 17.32
CA ARG A 140 -5.91 -17.64 17.64
C ARG A 140 -4.64 -17.48 16.79
N LEU A 141 -4.79 -17.23 15.49
CA LEU A 141 -3.68 -16.99 14.57
C LEU A 141 -2.89 -15.73 14.96
N LEU A 142 -3.56 -14.62 15.28
CA LEU A 142 -2.91 -13.38 15.75
C LEU A 142 -2.22 -13.55 17.11
N ASN A 143 -2.83 -14.27 18.06
CA ASN A 143 -2.23 -14.58 19.35
C ASN A 143 -0.92 -15.39 19.17
N ASN A 144 -0.96 -16.43 18.35
CA ASN A 144 0.22 -17.26 18.08
C ASN A 144 1.33 -16.47 17.35
N MET A 145 0.99 -15.58 16.40
CA MET A 145 1.97 -14.71 15.74
C MET A 145 2.68 -13.76 16.71
N ARG A 146 1.95 -13.17 17.67
CA ARG A 146 2.54 -12.33 18.72
C ARG A 146 3.45 -13.13 19.65
N VAL A 147 3.04 -14.35 20.02
CA VAL A 147 3.87 -15.26 20.84
C VAL A 147 5.14 -15.66 20.09
N HIS A 148 5.09 -15.93 18.78
CA HIS A 148 6.26 -16.22 17.96
C HIS A 148 7.30 -15.09 18.02
N ALA A 149 6.87 -13.85 17.73
CA ALA A 149 7.76 -12.69 17.75
C ALA A 149 8.33 -12.39 19.15
N LEU A 150 7.52 -12.58 20.21
CA LEU A 150 8.00 -12.46 21.59
C LEU A 150 9.00 -13.56 21.95
N ALA A 151 8.77 -14.79 21.49
CA ALA A 151 9.65 -15.92 21.73
C ALA A 151 11.01 -15.76 21.03
N GLU A 152 11.02 -15.25 19.80
CA GLU A 152 12.26 -14.88 19.10
C GLU A 152 13.04 -13.79 19.86
N ALA A 153 12.36 -12.72 20.28
CA ALA A 153 12.98 -11.64 21.06
C ALA A 153 13.52 -12.08 22.44
N PHE A 154 13.03 -13.20 22.97
CA PHE A 154 13.43 -13.78 24.26
C PHE A 154 14.37 -15.01 24.10
N GLU A 155 14.77 -15.33 22.86
CA GLU A 155 15.62 -16.47 22.47
C GLU A 155 15.04 -17.85 22.89
N LEU A 156 13.71 -18.01 22.81
CA LEU A 156 12.98 -19.20 23.25
C LEU A 156 12.61 -20.13 22.08
N THR A 157 13.59 -20.80 21.49
CA THR A 157 13.46 -21.66 20.30
C THR A 157 12.29 -22.65 20.35
N ASP A 158 12.08 -23.29 21.51
CA ASP A 158 11.06 -24.32 21.69
C ASP A 158 9.64 -23.70 21.69
N LEU A 159 9.50 -22.48 22.22
CA LEU A 159 8.26 -21.70 22.16
C LEU A 159 8.01 -21.14 20.75
N THR A 160 9.06 -20.66 20.07
CA THR A 160 8.98 -20.27 18.66
C THR A 160 8.46 -21.44 17.82
N GLY A 161 9.01 -22.65 18.00
CA GLY A 161 8.55 -23.87 17.34
C GLY A 161 7.07 -24.19 17.61
N LEU A 162 6.65 -24.20 18.87
CA LEU A 162 5.25 -24.43 19.25
C LEU A 162 4.30 -23.37 18.64
N ALA A 163 4.71 -22.10 18.63
CA ALA A 163 3.94 -21.03 18.00
C ALA A 163 3.83 -21.26 16.49
N THR A 164 4.92 -21.61 15.80
CA THR A 164 4.92 -21.95 14.37
C THR A 164 3.99 -23.12 14.05
N GLU A 165 3.99 -24.18 14.87
CA GLU A 165 3.07 -25.32 14.70
C GLU A 165 1.60 -24.88 14.79
N LYS A 166 1.25 -24.09 15.81
CA LYS A 166 -0.11 -23.56 15.98
C LYS A 166 -0.52 -22.60 14.85
N ILE A 167 0.40 -21.74 14.38
CA ILE A 167 0.18 -20.84 13.22
C ILE A 167 -0.04 -21.65 11.96
N THR A 168 0.76 -22.69 11.70
CA THR A 168 0.65 -23.55 10.51
C THR A 168 -0.72 -24.21 10.44
N ARG A 169 -1.18 -24.78 11.57
CA ARG A 169 -2.51 -25.38 11.73
C ARG A 169 -3.62 -24.39 11.38
N ASP A 170 -3.52 -23.16 11.87
CA ASP A 170 -4.60 -22.17 11.76
C ASP A 170 -4.59 -21.40 10.44
N ALA A 171 -3.41 -21.09 9.89
CA ALA A 171 -3.26 -20.43 8.58
C ALA A 171 -3.85 -21.30 7.45
N ALA A 172 -3.65 -22.62 7.49
CA ALA A 172 -4.23 -23.57 6.55
C ALA A 172 -5.78 -23.64 6.62
N ALA A 173 -6.38 -23.29 7.76
CA ALA A 173 -7.83 -23.14 7.89
C ALA A 173 -8.32 -21.73 7.52
N ALA A 174 -7.48 -20.70 7.75
CA ALA A 174 -7.85 -19.30 7.62
C ALA A 174 -7.77 -18.73 6.19
N TRP A 175 -7.00 -19.31 5.26
CA TRP A 175 -6.68 -18.70 3.95
C TRP A 175 -7.88 -18.16 3.15
N SER A 176 -9.03 -18.82 3.28
CA SER A 176 -10.25 -18.48 2.55
C SER A 176 -11.00 -17.28 3.17
N LEU A 177 -10.80 -17.01 4.47
CA LEU A 177 -11.49 -15.98 5.24
C LEU A 177 -11.17 -14.56 4.72
N PRO A 178 -12.10 -13.59 4.85
CA PRO A 178 -11.87 -12.20 4.46
C PRO A 178 -10.68 -11.54 5.17
N GLN A 179 -10.48 -11.86 6.45
CA GLN A 179 -9.48 -11.23 7.31
C GLN A 179 -8.06 -11.75 7.06
N PHE A 180 -7.89 -12.90 6.40
CA PHE A 180 -6.60 -13.56 6.22
C PHE A 180 -5.54 -12.65 5.57
N LEU A 181 -5.93 -11.83 4.60
CA LEU A 181 -5.02 -10.92 3.91
C LEU A 181 -4.44 -9.83 4.83
N ASN A 182 -5.23 -9.37 5.80
CA ASN A 182 -4.78 -8.45 6.84
C ASN A 182 -3.82 -9.13 7.83
N ILE A 183 -4.01 -10.43 8.09
CA ILE A 183 -3.10 -11.23 8.92
C ILE A 183 -1.75 -11.42 8.20
N VAL A 184 -1.76 -11.65 6.88
CA VAL A 184 -0.53 -11.70 6.07
C VAL A 184 0.18 -10.34 6.07
N GLU A 185 -0.55 -9.22 5.95
CA GLU A 185 0.02 -7.87 6.07
C GLU A 185 0.74 -7.70 7.43
N ILE A 186 0.05 -8.00 8.53
CA ILE A 186 0.59 -7.96 9.91
C ILE A 186 1.81 -8.90 10.08
N ALA A 187 1.82 -10.07 9.45
CA ALA A 187 2.94 -11.02 9.55
C ALA A 187 4.23 -10.45 8.95
N TYR A 188 4.13 -9.69 7.86
CA TYR A 188 5.26 -9.01 7.24
C TYR A 188 5.70 -7.78 8.06
N GLU A 189 4.77 -7.01 8.62
CA GLU A 189 5.08 -5.87 9.51
C GLU A 189 5.85 -6.31 10.77
N ILE A 190 5.37 -7.33 11.49
CA ILE A 190 6.00 -7.83 12.72
C ILE A 190 7.44 -8.31 12.47
N THR A 191 7.69 -8.93 11.33
CA THR A 191 8.99 -9.48 10.95
C THR A 191 9.94 -8.44 10.33
N GLU A 192 9.44 -7.32 9.79
CA GLU A 192 10.30 -6.22 9.32
C GLU A 192 11.05 -5.54 10.47
N CYS A 193 10.50 -5.57 11.69
CA CYS A 193 11.19 -5.06 12.89
C CYS A 193 12.35 -5.96 13.39
N ALA A 194 12.47 -7.21 12.92
CA ALA A 194 13.48 -8.17 13.38
C ALA A 194 14.66 -8.36 12.40
N ALA A 195 14.68 -7.62 11.29
CA ALA A 195 15.49 -7.94 10.11
C ALA A 195 16.98 -7.51 10.20
N GLU A 196 17.78 -8.21 11.02
CA GLU A 196 19.26 -8.23 10.89
C GLU A 196 19.83 -9.59 10.41
N SER A 197 18.99 -10.61 10.18
CA SER A 197 19.45 -11.90 9.62
C SER A 197 18.54 -12.47 8.53
N GLU A 198 19.14 -12.94 7.43
CA GLU A 198 18.43 -13.57 6.29
C GLU A 198 17.88 -14.98 6.61
N GLU A 199 18.20 -15.53 7.79
CA GLU A 199 17.83 -16.89 8.20
C GLU A 199 16.54 -16.95 9.05
N GLN A 200 16.01 -15.81 9.52
CA GLN A 200 14.83 -15.72 10.41
C GLN A 200 13.51 -15.36 9.69
N ASP A 201 13.29 -15.88 8.47
CA ASP A 201 12.10 -15.57 7.67
C ASP A 201 10.94 -16.59 7.81
N GLY A 202 10.90 -17.36 8.90
CA GLY A 202 10.00 -18.50 9.07
C GLY A 202 8.51 -18.15 8.95
N LEU A 203 8.07 -17.05 9.56
CA LEU A 203 6.67 -16.56 9.49
C LEU A 203 6.29 -16.10 8.08
N ARG A 204 7.12 -15.25 7.44
CA ARG A 204 6.82 -14.74 6.09
C ARG A 204 6.76 -15.87 5.10
N ARG A 205 7.71 -16.81 5.18
CA ARG A 205 7.77 -18.01 4.36
C ARG A 205 6.51 -18.87 4.52
N LEU A 206 6.06 -19.14 5.76
CA LEU A 206 4.82 -19.89 6.03
C LEU A 206 3.62 -19.24 5.34
N PHE A 207 3.42 -17.93 5.52
CA PHE A 207 2.30 -17.23 4.89
C PHE A 207 2.43 -17.15 3.36
N ALA A 208 3.65 -17.01 2.83
CA ALA A 208 3.90 -17.05 1.39
C ALA A 208 3.66 -18.43 0.78
N GLU A 209 4.02 -19.53 1.48
CA GLU A 209 3.71 -20.90 1.08
C GLU A 209 2.18 -21.11 1.02
N VAL A 210 1.43 -20.73 2.08
CA VAL A 210 -0.05 -20.78 2.08
C VAL A 210 -0.66 -19.91 0.98
N CYS A 211 -0.11 -18.72 0.70
CA CYS A 211 -0.56 -17.88 -0.41
C CYS A 211 -0.24 -18.46 -1.79
N THR A 212 0.85 -19.22 -1.93
CA THR A 212 1.26 -19.87 -3.18
C THR A 212 0.36 -21.08 -3.47
N GLU A 213 0.10 -21.93 -2.47
CA GLU A 213 -0.79 -23.09 -2.60
C GLU A 213 -2.22 -22.70 -3.02
N ASN A 214 -2.70 -21.53 -2.58
CA ASN A 214 -4.05 -21.03 -2.83
C ASN A 214 -4.09 -19.88 -3.86
N LEU A 215 -2.98 -19.67 -4.60
CA LEU A 215 -2.78 -18.51 -5.47
C LEU A 215 -3.88 -18.30 -6.54
N PRO A 216 -4.41 -19.34 -7.24
CA PRO A 216 -5.42 -19.14 -8.28
C PRO A 216 -6.74 -18.58 -7.75
N ASP A 217 -7.08 -18.84 -6.49
CA ASP A 217 -8.30 -18.36 -5.85
C ASP A 217 -8.07 -16.98 -5.21
N LEU A 218 -6.91 -16.77 -4.56
CA LEU A 218 -6.52 -15.47 -4.01
C LEU A 218 -6.40 -14.39 -5.09
N MET A 219 -5.87 -14.71 -6.27
CA MET A 219 -5.76 -13.77 -7.40
C MET A 219 -7.11 -13.29 -7.97
N ARG A 220 -8.23 -13.93 -7.61
CA ARG A 220 -9.59 -13.43 -7.93
C ARG A 220 -10.10 -12.39 -6.92
N LYS A 221 -9.53 -12.34 -5.71
CA LYS A 221 -9.83 -11.32 -4.70
C LYS A 221 -9.08 -10.02 -5.05
N PRO A 222 -9.74 -8.87 -5.30
CA PRO A 222 -9.04 -7.62 -5.60
C PRO A 222 -8.15 -7.15 -4.44
N GLU A 223 -8.52 -7.46 -3.20
CA GLU A 223 -7.77 -7.14 -1.98
C GLU A 223 -6.39 -7.80 -1.98
N PHE A 224 -6.25 -9.01 -2.54
CA PHE A 224 -4.96 -9.69 -2.64
C PHE A 224 -4.01 -8.98 -3.62
N LYS A 225 -4.54 -8.43 -4.73
CA LYS A 225 -3.74 -7.61 -5.65
C LYS A 225 -3.25 -6.33 -4.96
N THR A 226 -4.10 -5.70 -4.14
CA THR A 226 -3.69 -4.58 -3.29
C THR A 226 -2.61 -4.97 -2.29
N LEU A 227 -2.73 -6.15 -1.64
CA LEU A 227 -1.71 -6.66 -0.72
C LEU A 227 -0.35 -6.86 -1.41
N LEU A 228 -0.32 -7.47 -2.61
CA LEU A 228 0.92 -7.66 -3.39
C LEU A 228 1.60 -6.33 -3.76
N HIS A 229 0.85 -5.24 -3.92
CA HIS A 229 1.42 -3.90 -4.10
C HIS A 229 1.94 -3.27 -2.81
N LYS A 230 1.26 -3.51 -1.67
CA LYS A 230 1.68 -3.02 -0.35
C LYS A 230 2.91 -3.76 0.20
N VAL A 231 3.03 -5.06 -0.08
CA VAL A 231 4.01 -5.97 0.50
C VAL A 231 4.89 -6.57 -0.62
N PRO A 232 5.89 -5.83 -1.14
CA PRO A 232 6.74 -6.30 -2.24
C PRO A 232 7.50 -7.59 -1.92
N GLY A 233 7.83 -7.83 -0.65
CA GLY A 233 8.47 -9.07 -0.21
C GLY A 233 7.62 -10.32 -0.47
N LEU A 234 6.31 -10.24 -0.24
CA LEU A 234 5.37 -11.33 -0.54
C LEU A 234 5.31 -11.59 -2.05
N ALA A 235 5.20 -10.53 -2.86
CA ALA A 235 5.21 -10.64 -4.31
C ALA A 235 6.52 -11.25 -4.84
N ALA A 236 7.67 -10.88 -4.26
CA ALA A 236 8.96 -11.45 -4.62
C ALA A 236 9.08 -12.94 -4.31
N VAL A 237 8.60 -13.39 -3.14
CA VAL A 237 8.62 -14.82 -2.76
C VAL A 237 7.66 -15.65 -3.64
N ILE A 238 6.47 -15.13 -3.94
CA ILE A 238 5.52 -15.84 -4.84
C ILE A 238 6.07 -15.91 -6.28
N LEU A 239 6.83 -14.90 -6.73
CA LEU A 239 7.48 -14.90 -8.05
C LEU A 239 8.68 -15.87 -8.13
N THR A 240 9.37 -16.14 -7.03
CA THR A 240 10.48 -17.12 -6.98
C THR A 240 10.01 -18.55 -6.71
N ALA A 241 8.81 -18.72 -6.15
CA ALA A 241 8.11 -20.00 -6.13
C ALA A 241 7.77 -20.48 -7.56
N GLN A 242 7.55 -21.79 -7.73
CA GLN A 242 7.38 -22.41 -9.06
C GLN A 242 6.16 -21.89 -9.84
N ASP A 243 5.18 -21.28 -9.16
CA ASP A 243 3.98 -20.69 -9.75
C ASP A 243 4.11 -19.22 -10.19
N GLY A 244 5.31 -18.62 -10.11
CA GLY A 244 5.54 -17.24 -10.58
C GLY A 244 5.14 -16.99 -12.04
N GLN A 245 5.21 -18.01 -12.91
CA GLN A 245 4.71 -17.93 -14.29
C GLN A 245 3.18 -17.79 -14.36
N LEU A 246 2.46 -18.42 -13.42
CA LEU A 246 1.01 -18.39 -13.30
C LEU A 246 0.55 -17.01 -12.80
N LEU A 247 1.27 -16.43 -11.84
CA LEU A 247 1.08 -15.04 -11.41
C LEU A 247 1.26 -14.04 -12.57
N ILE A 248 2.34 -14.17 -13.35
CA ILE A 248 2.61 -13.32 -14.52
C ILE A 248 1.50 -13.47 -15.57
N ALA A 249 1.05 -14.69 -15.85
CA ALA A 249 -0.03 -14.94 -16.79
C ALA A 249 -1.36 -14.30 -16.34
N MET A 250 -1.74 -14.45 -15.07
CA MET A 250 -2.99 -13.87 -14.54
C MET A 250 -2.96 -12.34 -14.46
N ILE A 251 -1.80 -11.72 -14.20
CA ILE A 251 -1.62 -10.25 -14.26
C ILE A 251 -1.72 -9.77 -15.72
N ALA A 252 -1.12 -10.50 -16.67
CA ALA A 252 -1.21 -10.21 -18.10
C ALA A 252 -2.66 -10.34 -18.63
N GLU A 253 -3.43 -11.33 -18.18
CA GLU A 253 -4.85 -11.46 -18.54
C GLU A 253 -5.72 -10.34 -17.94
N GLY A 254 -5.49 -9.99 -16.66
CA GLY A 254 -6.22 -8.90 -16.00
C GLY A 254 -6.00 -7.54 -16.68
N THR A 255 -4.75 -7.22 -17.02
CA THR A 255 -4.38 -5.98 -17.74
C THR A 255 -4.88 -5.97 -19.19
N LYS A 256 -4.97 -7.13 -19.84
CA LYS A 256 -5.53 -7.26 -21.19
C LYS A 256 -7.04 -7.00 -21.23
N GLY A 257 -7.79 -7.46 -20.21
CA GLY A 257 -9.23 -7.19 -20.11
C GLY A 257 -9.56 -5.71 -19.95
N ASP A 258 -8.77 -4.98 -19.15
CA ASP A 258 -8.97 -3.55 -18.89
C ASP A 258 -8.52 -2.68 -20.08
N THR A 259 -7.43 -3.06 -20.75
CA THR A 259 -7.00 -2.38 -21.99
C THR A 259 -7.95 -2.67 -23.17
N ASP A 260 -8.49 -3.88 -23.34
CA ASP A 260 -9.50 -4.18 -24.36
C ASP A 260 -10.84 -3.45 -24.11
N LEU A 261 -11.14 -3.05 -22.86
CA LEU A 261 -12.29 -2.21 -22.54
C LEU A 261 -12.02 -0.74 -22.86
N GLN A 262 -10.86 -0.21 -22.46
CA GLN A 262 -10.44 1.16 -22.79
C GLN A 262 -10.29 1.38 -24.29
N ILE A 263 -9.75 0.41 -25.04
CA ILE A 263 -9.64 0.44 -26.50
C ILE A 263 -11.03 0.46 -27.15
N ARG A 264 -11.99 -0.33 -26.65
CA ARG A 264 -13.38 -0.30 -27.16
C ARG A 264 -14.06 1.04 -26.89
N THR A 265 -13.92 1.59 -25.68
CA THR A 265 -14.46 2.93 -25.34
C THR A 265 -13.85 4.01 -26.25
N LEU A 266 -12.53 3.99 -26.47
CA LEU A 266 -11.85 4.91 -27.39
C LEU A 266 -12.28 4.72 -28.86
N MET A 267 -12.53 3.48 -29.30
CA MET A 267 -13.06 3.21 -30.64
C MET A 267 -14.48 3.76 -30.81
N ASP A 268 -15.35 3.58 -29.82
CA ASP A 268 -16.72 4.13 -29.84
C ASP A 268 -16.72 5.66 -29.80
N GLU A 269 -15.84 6.29 -29.02
CA GLU A 269 -15.64 7.74 -29.00
C GLU A 269 -15.08 8.27 -30.33
N MET A 270 -14.11 7.57 -30.93
CA MET A 270 -13.56 7.94 -32.24
C MET A 270 -14.59 7.79 -33.36
N ASP A 271 -15.45 6.76 -33.34
CA ASP A 271 -16.51 6.62 -34.33
C ASP A 271 -17.63 7.65 -34.14
N GLU A 272 -17.90 8.12 -32.91
CA GLU A 272 -18.81 9.24 -32.67
C GLU A 272 -18.23 10.58 -33.15
N GLN A 273 -16.92 10.81 -32.95
CA GLN A 273 -16.21 11.94 -33.55
C GLN A 273 -16.21 11.85 -35.09
N ARG A 274 -16.10 10.64 -35.64
CA ARG A 274 -16.18 10.43 -37.09
C ARG A 274 -17.58 10.71 -37.63
N ARG A 275 -18.64 10.26 -36.95
CA ARG A 275 -20.05 10.54 -37.29
C ARG A 275 -20.36 12.03 -37.24
N THR A 276 -19.90 12.74 -36.21
CA THR A 276 -20.10 14.20 -36.10
C THR A 276 -19.32 14.95 -37.17
N HIS A 277 -18.07 14.58 -37.46
CA HIS A 277 -17.30 15.20 -38.56
C HIS A 277 -17.90 14.88 -39.94
N GLU A 278 -18.39 13.67 -40.19
CA GLU A 278 -19.11 13.31 -41.42
C GLU A 278 -20.37 14.16 -41.60
N GLN A 279 -21.16 14.38 -40.54
CA GLN A 279 -22.32 15.27 -40.56
C GLN A 279 -21.93 16.73 -40.81
N GLU A 280 -20.84 17.21 -40.21
CA GLU A 280 -20.35 18.57 -40.35
C GLU A 280 -19.80 18.83 -41.77
N VAL A 281 -19.08 17.86 -42.36
CA VAL A 281 -18.63 17.91 -43.76
C VAL A 281 -19.81 17.87 -44.74
N VAL A 282 -20.87 17.12 -44.44
CA VAL A 282 -22.12 17.13 -45.24
C VAL A 282 -22.82 18.48 -45.13
N ALA A 283 -22.91 19.07 -43.94
CA ALA A 283 -23.47 20.40 -43.75
C ALA A 283 -22.66 21.49 -44.47
N GLN A 284 -21.33 21.44 -44.39
CA GLN A 284 -20.43 22.34 -45.13
C GLN A 284 -20.54 22.17 -46.64
N ARG A 285 -20.70 20.93 -47.15
CA ARG A 285 -20.95 20.69 -48.59
C ARG A 285 -22.29 21.25 -49.04
N LEU A 286 -23.35 21.11 -48.24
CA LEU A 286 -24.65 21.69 -48.58
C LEU A 286 -24.58 23.23 -48.62
N ALA A 287 -23.99 23.86 -47.61
CA ALA A 287 -23.76 25.31 -47.59
C ALA A 287 -22.90 25.78 -48.78
N HIS A 288 -21.80 25.07 -49.08
CA HIS A 288 -20.95 25.39 -50.22
C HIS A 288 -21.62 25.12 -51.57
N GLN A 289 -22.56 24.18 -51.64
CA GLN A 289 -23.35 23.91 -52.85
C GLN A 289 -24.43 24.98 -53.08
N GLU A 290 -24.94 25.60 -52.01
CA GLU A 290 -25.79 26.80 -52.07
C GLU A 290 -24.98 28.03 -52.53
N GLU A 291 -23.75 28.24 -52.03
CA GLU A 291 -22.84 29.31 -52.52
C GLU A 291 -22.39 29.11 -53.98
N MET A 292 -21.96 27.90 -54.33
CA MET A 292 -21.53 27.54 -55.69
C MET A 292 -22.68 27.56 -56.72
N GLY A 293 -23.93 27.65 -56.26
CA GLY A 293 -25.09 27.99 -57.09
C GLY A 293 -24.98 29.35 -57.77
N MET A 294 -24.17 30.29 -57.24
CA MET A 294 -23.99 31.62 -57.81
C MET A 294 -22.69 31.86 -58.60
N GLN A 295 -21.70 30.95 -58.56
CA GLN A 295 -20.43 31.14 -59.28
C GLN A 295 -19.94 29.87 -60.01
N LYS A 296 -20.53 29.58 -61.18
CA LYS A 296 -19.94 28.67 -62.16
C LYS A 296 -18.99 29.40 -63.10
N GLY A 297 -17.68 29.32 -62.83
CA GLY A 297 -16.66 29.91 -63.71
C GLY A 297 -15.24 29.40 -63.46
N ALA A 298 -14.77 28.53 -64.36
CA ALA A 298 -13.36 28.24 -64.65
C ALA A 298 -12.45 27.70 -63.52
N HIS A 299 -12.29 26.37 -63.46
CA HIS A 299 -11.01 25.70 -63.16
C HIS A 299 -10.99 24.29 -63.81
N GLY A 300 -10.63 24.22 -65.09
CA GLY A 300 -10.67 22.96 -65.87
C GLY A 300 -9.61 22.84 -66.98
N THR A 301 -8.60 23.71 -66.98
CA THR A 301 -7.68 23.92 -68.12
C THR A 301 -6.29 23.31 -67.96
N SER A 302 -5.92 22.79 -66.79
CA SER A 302 -4.54 22.30 -66.56
C SER A 302 -4.29 20.86 -67.07
N LEU A 303 -5.27 19.96 -66.95
CA LEU A 303 -5.10 18.55 -67.33
C LEU A 303 -5.12 18.33 -68.85
N ALA A 304 -5.99 19.07 -69.56
CA ALA A 304 -6.18 18.93 -71.01
C ALA A 304 -4.94 19.31 -71.85
N ASN A 305 -4.08 20.18 -71.33
CA ASN A 305 -2.87 20.61 -72.04
C ASN A 305 -1.79 19.52 -72.05
N ALA A 306 -1.64 18.75 -70.98
CA ALA A 306 -0.67 17.66 -70.90
C ALA A 306 -1.02 16.49 -71.85
N ASP A 307 -2.31 16.16 -71.95
CA ASP A 307 -2.80 15.14 -72.89
C ASP A 307 -2.64 15.58 -74.36
N ALA A 308 -2.79 16.88 -74.64
CA ALA A 308 -2.57 17.44 -75.97
C ALA A 308 -1.09 17.37 -76.41
N GLU A 309 -0.15 17.71 -75.52
CA GLU A 309 1.29 17.61 -75.82
C GLU A 309 1.73 16.15 -76.03
N LEU A 310 1.18 15.21 -75.27
CA LEU A 310 1.46 13.78 -75.45
C LEU A 310 0.92 13.23 -76.78
N ALA A 311 -0.21 13.75 -77.26
CA ALA A 311 -0.76 13.40 -78.57
C ALA A 311 0.08 13.97 -79.73
N GLU A 312 0.53 15.21 -79.61
CA GLU A 312 1.40 15.90 -80.58
C GLU A 312 2.76 15.17 -80.74
N LEU A 313 3.36 14.71 -79.63
CA LEU A 313 4.59 13.91 -79.64
C LEU A 313 4.42 12.55 -80.32
N LYS A 314 3.32 11.83 -80.03
CA LYS A 314 3.01 10.53 -80.68
C LYS A 314 2.83 10.69 -82.20
N LYS A 315 2.20 11.78 -82.65
CA LYS A 315 2.05 12.11 -84.07
C LYS A 315 3.42 12.30 -84.75
N LYS A 316 4.29 13.16 -84.21
CA LYS A 316 5.64 13.41 -84.75
C LYS A 316 6.50 12.16 -84.83
N TYR A 317 6.40 11.27 -83.84
CA TYR A 317 7.09 9.98 -83.86
C TYR A 317 6.61 9.07 -85.00
N SER A 318 5.29 9.03 -85.26
CA SER A 318 4.73 8.25 -86.37
C SER A 318 5.13 8.78 -87.76
N GLU A 319 5.21 10.10 -87.91
CA GLU A 319 5.65 10.76 -89.15
C GLU A 319 7.13 10.44 -89.45
N MET A 320 7.99 10.47 -88.42
CA MET A 320 9.40 10.11 -88.55
C MET A 320 9.59 8.63 -88.95
N GLN A 321 8.82 7.70 -88.39
CA GLN A 321 8.83 6.29 -88.82
C GLN A 321 8.35 6.11 -90.28
N ALA A 322 7.38 6.90 -90.73
CA ALA A 322 6.92 6.88 -92.12
C ALA A 322 7.98 7.40 -93.11
N ILE A 323 8.74 8.43 -92.73
CA ILE A 323 9.87 8.96 -93.51
C ILE A 323 10.99 7.91 -93.62
N MET A 324 11.35 7.24 -92.52
CA MET A 324 12.36 6.18 -92.52
C MET A 324 11.99 5.02 -93.47
N ARG A 325 10.74 4.53 -93.41
CA ARG A 325 10.25 3.48 -94.34
C ARG A 325 10.24 3.92 -95.80
N ARG A 326 9.96 5.20 -96.09
CA ARG A 326 10.05 5.74 -97.47
C ARG A 326 11.50 5.80 -97.98
N ALA A 327 12.45 6.21 -97.14
CA ALA A 327 13.87 6.19 -97.48
C ALA A 327 14.37 4.76 -97.76
N GLU A 328 13.88 3.77 -97.01
CA GLU A 328 14.19 2.35 -97.14
C GLU A 328 13.62 1.73 -98.45
N ILE A 329 12.40 2.13 -98.85
CA ILE A 329 11.82 1.79 -100.15
C ILE A 329 12.61 2.43 -101.31
N ILE A 330 13.06 3.67 -101.16
CA ILE A 330 13.89 4.34 -102.17
C ILE A 330 15.26 3.65 -102.30
N ALA A 331 15.89 3.26 -101.18
CA ALA A 331 17.17 2.54 -101.16
C ALA A 331 17.10 1.13 -101.77
N SER A 332 15.97 0.43 -101.62
CA SER A 332 15.75 -0.90 -102.21
C SER A 332 15.31 -0.85 -103.69
N SER A 333 14.78 0.29 -104.16
CA SER A 333 14.50 0.53 -105.59
C SER A 333 15.78 0.82 -106.39
N GLY A 334 16.52 -0.23 -106.75
CA GLY A 334 17.87 -0.18 -107.33
C GLY A 334 18.12 0.90 -108.40
N LEU A 335 18.69 2.04 -107.97
CA LEU A 335 19.08 3.17 -108.83
C LEU A 335 20.50 2.98 -109.41
N VAL A 336 20.62 1.99 -110.31
CA VAL A 336 21.75 1.92 -111.24
C VAL A 336 21.59 3.02 -112.29
N GLY A 337 22.61 3.89 -112.45
CA GLY A 337 22.65 4.83 -113.59
C GLY A 337 22.79 6.32 -113.30
N ILE A 338 23.51 6.74 -112.24
CA ILE A 338 24.03 8.13 -112.16
C ILE A 338 25.54 8.10 -111.88
N LYS A 339 26.33 8.15 -112.95
CA LYS A 339 27.80 8.30 -112.89
C LYS A 339 28.27 9.74 -113.18
N GLY A 340 27.36 10.66 -113.55
CA GLY A 340 27.68 12.02 -114.00
C GLY A 340 27.55 13.14 -112.96
N ILE A 341 26.79 12.98 -111.88
CA ILE A 341 26.57 14.07 -110.89
C ILE A 341 27.73 14.20 -109.90
N SER A 342 28.53 13.13 -109.70
CA SER A 342 29.64 13.13 -108.73
C SER A 342 30.74 14.15 -109.03
N THR A 343 30.89 14.57 -110.29
CA THR A 343 31.95 15.50 -110.74
C THR A 343 31.57 16.97 -110.56
N ILE A 344 30.29 17.30 -110.40
CA ILE A 344 29.83 18.69 -110.24
C ILE A 344 29.99 19.15 -108.78
N TRP A 345 29.93 18.22 -107.83
CA TRP A 345 29.95 18.52 -106.38
C TRP A 345 31.35 18.50 -105.73
N THR A 346 32.42 18.35 -106.52
CA THR A 346 33.80 18.20 -106.02
C THR A 346 34.69 19.42 -106.22
N GLU A 347 34.23 20.49 -106.88
CA GLU A 347 35.13 21.60 -107.27
C GLU A 347 34.64 23.04 -106.97
N LYS A 348 33.47 23.21 -106.33
CA LYS A 348 33.05 24.51 -105.77
C LYS A 348 32.31 24.37 -104.43
N ASP A 349 33.07 24.47 -103.34
CA ASP A 349 32.52 25.03 -102.10
C ASP A 349 32.37 26.54 -102.32
N THR A 350 31.14 27.00 -102.55
CA THR A 350 30.79 28.43 -102.64
C THR A 350 29.53 28.70 -101.84
N ASP A 351 29.67 29.39 -100.71
CA ASP A 351 28.58 29.76 -99.77
C ASP A 351 27.69 30.91 -100.29
N GLY A 352 27.32 30.87 -101.58
CA GLY A 352 26.44 31.84 -102.23
C GLY A 352 25.10 31.23 -102.64
N ALA A 353 24.00 31.87 -102.25
CA ALA A 353 22.63 31.37 -102.50
C ALA A 353 22.32 31.16 -103.99
N ASP A 354 22.90 31.97 -104.88
CA ASP A 354 22.65 31.91 -106.32
C ASP A 354 23.13 30.59 -106.95
N GLY A 355 24.25 30.03 -106.47
CA GLY A 355 24.81 28.77 -106.99
C GLY A 355 24.02 27.51 -106.64
N GLN A 356 23.19 27.55 -105.59
CA GLN A 356 22.34 26.42 -105.21
C GLN A 356 21.08 26.33 -106.07
N THR A 357 20.60 27.47 -106.58
CA THR A 357 19.34 27.55 -107.33
C THR A 357 19.48 26.95 -108.74
N ASP A 358 20.56 27.28 -109.45
CA ASP A 358 20.87 26.71 -110.77
C ASP A 358 21.09 25.19 -110.72
N LEU A 359 21.78 24.70 -109.68
CA LEU A 359 22.00 23.27 -109.48
C LEU A 359 20.68 22.53 -109.26
N TYR A 360 19.75 23.15 -108.52
CA TYR A 360 18.43 22.59 -108.25
C TYR A 360 17.56 22.51 -109.52
N GLN A 361 17.56 23.56 -110.34
CA GLN A 361 16.88 23.55 -111.64
C GLN A 361 17.47 22.51 -112.60
N SER A 362 18.80 22.34 -112.59
CA SER A 362 19.46 21.33 -113.42
C SER A 362 19.08 19.89 -113.02
N ILE A 363 19.00 19.58 -111.72
CA ILE A 363 18.64 18.22 -111.24
C ILE A 363 17.14 17.93 -111.41
N THR A 364 16.28 18.92 -111.17
CA THR A 364 14.81 18.78 -111.34
C THR A 364 14.34 18.77 -112.79
N SER A 365 15.21 19.11 -113.75
CA SER A 365 14.95 18.95 -115.19
C SER A 365 14.80 17.48 -115.64
N VAL A 366 15.28 16.53 -114.83
CA VAL A 366 15.11 15.10 -115.05
C VAL A 366 13.76 14.65 -114.44
N PRO A 367 12.79 14.13 -115.24
CA PRO A 367 11.41 13.91 -114.79
C PRO A 367 11.25 13.04 -113.52
N LYS A 368 12.22 12.16 -113.25
CA LYS A 368 12.21 11.25 -112.10
C LYS A 368 12.51 11.94 -110.75
N TYR A 369 13.08 13.15 -110.77
CA TYR A 369 13.46 13.91 -109.57
C TYR A 369 12.60 15.17 -109.34
N GLN A 370 11.64 15.42 -110.22
CA GLN A 370 10.82 16.63 -110.26
C GLN A 370 9.76 16.72 -109.13
N GLN A 371 9.55 15.64 -108.37
CA GLN A 371 8.60 15.56 -107.25
C GLN A 371 9.26 15.62 -105.86
N LEU A 372 10.59 15.69 -105.78
CA LEU A 372 11.31 15.78 -104.50
C LEU A 372 11.47 17.24 -104.08
N SER A 373 11.37 17.50 -102.78
CA SER A 373 11.64 18.81 -102.19
C SER A 373 13.14 19.08 -102.02
N PHE A 374 13.50 20.35 -101.80
CA PHE A 374 14.90 20.78 -101.73
C PHE A 374 15.68 20.05 -100.64
N GLU A 375 15.09 19.90 -99.46
CA GLU A 375 15.71 19.18 -98.34
C GLU A 375 15.78 17.66 -98.57
N GLU A 376 14.83 17.04 -99.28
CA GLU A 376 14.93 15.61 -99.63
C GLU A 376 16.09 15.35 -100.61
N LEU A 377 16.28 16.21 -101.61
CA LEU A 377 17.41 16.13 -102.53
C LEU A 377 18.75 16.43 -101.83
N ARG A 378 18.79 17.41 -100.92
CA ARG A 378 19.97 17.74 -100.11
C ARG A 378 20.36 16.59 -99.19
N LEU A 379 19.40 15.94 -98.54
CA LEU A 379 19.60 14.76 -97.69
C LEU A 379 20.07 13.54 -98.50
N ALA A 380 19.55 13.35 -99.72
CA ALA A 380 19.98 12.29 -100.64
C ALA A 380 21.43 12.48 -101.16
N VAL A 381 21.85 13.71 -101.42
CA VAL A 381 23.25 14.03 -101.79
C VAL A 381 24.18 13.87 -100.59
N TRP A 382 23.77 14.33 -99.40
CA TRP A 382 24.56 14.20 -98.17
C TRP A 382 24.79 12.73 -97.77
N THR A 383 23.72 11.92 -97.74
CA THR A 383 23.82 10.48 -97.48
C THR A 383 24.73 9.78 -98.49
N ARG A 384 24.66 10.11 -99.78
CA ARG A 384 25.55 9.51 -100.80
C ARG A 384 27.02 9.94 -100.66
N LYS A 385 27.30 11.20 -100.27
CA LYS A 385 28.67 11.70 -99.98
C LYS A 385 29.29 11.02 -98.75
N HIS A 386 28.49 10.47 -97.83
CA HIS A 386 28.98 9.81 -96.62
C HIS A 386 28.95 8.27 -96.72
N ILE A 387 28.07 7.69 -97.52
CA ILE A 387 28.10 6.26 -97.89
C ILE A 387 29.41 5.89 -98.61
N ASN A 388 29.90 6.75 -99.52
CA ASN A 388 31.17 6.52 -100.22
C ASN A 388 32.44 6.61 -99.33
N LYS A 389 32.32 6.97 -98.04
CA LYS A 389 33.41 6.94 -97.06
C LYS A 389 33.44 5.65 -96.22
N LEU A 390 32.52 4.72 -96.44
CA LEU A 390 32.57 3.39 -95.83
C LEU A 390 33.47 2.44 -96.65
N PRO A 391 34.13 1.45 -96.03
CA PRO A 391 35.05 0.56 -96.73
C PRO A 391 34.33 -0.24 -97.82
N GLN A 392 34.85 -0.23 -99.04
CA GLN A 392 34.34 -1.07 -100.13
C GLN A 392 34.86 -2.51 -100.00
N THR A 393 34.41 -3.23 -98.98
CA THR A 393 34.42 -4.69 -98.96
C THR A 393 33.04 -5.17 -99.35
N GLY A 394 32.95 -5.89 -100.48
CA GLY A 394 31.69 -6.38 -101.00
C GLY A 394 31.13 -7.52 -100.15
N ASP A 395 30.32 -7.18 -99.15
CA ASP A 395 29.26 -8.01 -98.59
C ASP A 395 28.20 -7.09 -97.97
N LEU A 396 26.95 -7.19 -98.45
CA LEU A 396 25.82 -6.40 -97.98
C LEU A 396 25.30 -6.94 -96.64
N LEU A 397 26.00 -6.65 -95.55
CA LEU A 397 25.48 -6.81 -94.20
C LEU A 397 24.55 -5.62 -93.86
N PRO A 398 23.30 -5.86 -93.44
CA PRO A 398 22.24 -4.84 -93.40
C PRO A 398 22.49 -3.76 -92.34
N LEU A 399 21.87 -2.58 -92.54
CA LEU A 399 21.87 -1.47 -91.56
C LEU A 399 21.34 -1.89 -90.19
N ASP A 400 20.53 -2.96 -90.12
CA ASP A 400 19.97 -3.57 -88.91
C ASP A 400 20.96 -3.64 -87.75
N TRP A 401 22.20 -4.12 -87.96
CA TRP A 401 23.08 -4.37 -86.81
C TRP A 401 23.50 -3.10 -86.06
N LYS A 402 23.58 -1.95 -86.76
CA LYS A 402 23.85 -0.65 -86.14
C LYS A 402 22.61 -0.06 -85.48
N ILE A 403 21.43 -0.28 -86.08
CA ILE A 403 20.16 0.13 -85.49
C ILE A 403 19.89 -0.69 -84.21
N ASP A 404 20.07 -2.01 -84.25
CA ASP A 404 20.01 -2.90 -83.08
C ASP A 404 21.05 -2.58 -82.01
N ALA A 405 22.27 -2.17 -82.40
CA ALA A 405 23.27 -1.71 -81.43
C ALA A 405 22.80 -0.44 -80.69
N LEU A 406 22.26 0.55 -81.42
CA LEU A 406 21.72 1.77 -80.82
C LEU A 406 20.45 1.50 -80.00
N LEU A 407 19.52 0.66 -80.47
CA LEU A 407 18.32 0.27 -79.73
C LEU A 407 18.64 -0.48 -78.44
N ARG A 408 19.65 -1.36 -78.44
CA ARG A 408 20.16 -2.00 -77.21
C ARG A 408 20.78 -0.99 -76.25
N HIS A 409 21.51 0.00 -76.77
CA HIS A 409 22.12 1.03 -75.92
C HIS A 409 21.08 1.97 -75.29
N ILE A 410 20.06 2.36 -76.06
CA ILE A 410 18.88 3.11 -75.57
C ILE A 410 18.17 2.31 -74.47
N LYS A 411 17.91 1.01 -74.68
CA LYS A 411 17.33 0.14 -73.64
C LYS A 411 18.17 0.05 -72.37
N SER A 412 19.52 0.03 -72.48
CA SER A 412 20.40 0.08 -71.30
C SER A 412 20.19 1.37 -70.52
N ILE A 413 20.16 2.50 -71.23
CA ILE A 413 19.96 3.84 -70.65
C ILE A 413 18.55 3.96 -70.03
N GLU A 414 17.52 3.40 -70.65
CA GLU A 414 16.15 3.34 -70.09
C GLU A 414 16.10 2.55 -68.78
N VAL A 415 16.77 1.38 -68.72
CA VAL A 415 16.87 0.55 -67.50
C VAL A 415 17.67 1.24 -66.40
N GLU A 416 18.78 1.89 -66.75
CA GLU A 416 19.60 2.67 -65.81
C GLU A 416 18.84 3.91 -65.28
N ALA A 417 18.08 4.60 -66.14
CA ALA A 417 17.21 5.71 -65.75
C ALA A 417 16.06 5.27 -64.83
N GLU A 418 15.46 4.10 -65.08
CA GLU A 418 14.41 3.54 -64.22
C GLU A 418 14.97 3.12 -62.85
N ALA A 419 16.16 2.50 -62.82
CA ALA A 419 16.86 2.22 -61.58
C ALA A 419 17.25 3.50 -60.80
N GLY A 420 17.58 4.57 -61.51
CA GLY A 420 17.79 5.91 -60.94
C GLY A 420 16.52 6.50 -60.34
N ARG A 421 15.39 6.44 -61.06
CA ARG A 421 14.07 6.88 -60.57
C ARG A 421 13.65 6.14 -59.31
N LYS A 422 13.82 4.81 -59.28
CA LYS A 422 13.51 4.01 -58.09
C LYS A 422 14.33 4.43 -56.87
N LYS A 423 15.66 4.59 -57.02
CA LYS A 423 16.53 5.07 -55.93
C LYS A 423 16.14 6.47 -55.44
N ALA A 424 15.68 7.36 -56.32
CA ALA A 424 15.20 8.68 -55.93
C ALA A 424 13.89 8.60 -55.12
N LEU A 425 12.98 7.71 -55.49
CA LEU A 425 11.75 7.44 -54.74
C LEU A 425 12.06 6.84 -53.35
N ASP A 426 12.96 5.86 -53.29
CA ASP A 426 13.40 5.23 -52.03
C ASP A 426 14.05 6.27 -51.10
N LEU A 427 14.81 7.24 -51.66
CA LEU A 427 15.44 8.33 -50.90
C LEU A 427 14.40 9.33 -50.34
N GLU A 428 13.38 9.71 -51.12
CA GLU A 428 12.33 10.61 -50.65
C GLU A 428 11.42 9.95 -49.59
N GLN A 429 11.17 8.64 -49.70
CA GLN A 429 10.52 7.86 -48.64
C GLN A 429 11.35 7.84 -47.36
N LEU A 430 12.68 7.63 -47.47
CA LEU A 430 13.58 7.63 -46.31
C LEU A 430 13.64 9.00 -45.63
N LYS A 431 13.65 10.08 -46.41
CA LYS A 431 13.57 11.46 -45.91
C LYS A 431 12.24 11.73 -45.21
N THR A 432 11.11 11.34 -45.81
CA THR A 432 9.78 11.45 -45.19
C THR A 432 9.74 10.69 -43.85
N ARG A 433 10.36 9.49 -43.78
CA ARG A 433 10.43 8.72 -42.53
C ARG A 433 11.34 9.39 -41.48
N TYR A 434 12.46 10.00 -41.90
CA TYR A 434 13.33 10.78 -41.02
C TYR A 434 12.61 12.01 -40.44
N ASP A 435 11.89 12.76 -41.27
CA ASP A 435 11.11 13.93 -40.84
C ASP A 435 9.99 13.51 -39.86
N THR A 436 9.32 12.37 -40.12
CA THR A 436 8.32 11.79 -39.22
C THR A 436 8.93 11.40 -37.86
N LEU A 437 10.06 10.67 -37.86
CA LEU A 437 10.77 10.27 -36.64
C LEU A 437 11.30 11.48 -35.84
N THR A 438 11.66 12.57 -36.52
CA THR A 438 12.09 13.81 -35.88
C THR A 438 10.91 14.48 -35.16
N ALA A 439 9.73 14.53 -35.80
CA ALA A 439 8.51 15.04 -35.17
C ALA A 439 8.02 14.16 -34.00
N GLU A 440 8.11 12.84 -34.13
CA GLU A 440 7.85 11.88 -33.03
C GLU A 440 8.79 12.17 -31.83
N LEU A 441 10.09 12.38 -32.07
CA LEU A 441 11.08 12.69 -31.02
C LEU A 441 10.87 14.09 -30.38
N GLU A 442 10.47 15.09 -31.15
CA GLU A 442 10.10 16.41 -30.63
C GLU A 442 8.84 16.35 -29.75
N SER A 443 7.86 15.52 -30.11
CA SER A 443 6.67 15.25 -29.30
C SER A 443 7.04 14.59 -27.97
N GLU A 444 7.82 13.50 -28.00
CA GLU A 444 8.23 12.79 -26.78
C GLU A 444 9.12 13.63 -25.86
N THR A 445 10.03 14.44 -26.41
CA THR A 445 10.83 15.36 -25.58
C THR A 445 10.00 16.51 -24.98
N SER A 446 8.84 16.85 -25.57
CA SER A 446 7.86 17.75 -24.96
C SER A 446 7.12 17.07 -23.81
N ASN A 447 6.64 15.84 -24.02
CA ASN A 447 5.98 15.02 -23.00
C ASN A 447 6.89 14.81 -21.77
N LEU A 448 8.16 14.45 -21.99
CA LEU A 448 9.15 14.27 -20.93
C LEU A 448 9.35 15.53 -20.08
N LYS A 449 9.38 16.72 -20.71
CA LYS A 449 9.47 18.01 -20.00
C LYS A 449 8.22 18.30 -19.17
N ALA A 450 7.04 17.95 -19.68
CA ALA A 450 5.78 18.09 -18.95
C ALA A 450 5.75 17.18 -17.70
N GLU A 451 6.19 15.94 -17.82
CA GLU A 451 6.32 15.02 -16.67
C GLU A 451 7.38 15.47 -15.66
N GLN A 452 8.54 15.95 -16.11
CA GLN A 452 9.54 16.55 -15.23
C GLN A 452 8.98 17.76 -14.44
N ALA A 453 8.14 18.58 -15.08
CA ALA A 453 7.46 19.68 -14.40
C ALA A 453 6.41 19.22 -13.38
N LYS A 454 5.69 18.11 -13.64
CA LYS A 454 4.79 17.48 -12.67
C LYS A 454 5.57 16.93 -11.47
N LEU A 455 6.66 16.20 -11.71
CA LEU A 455 7.54 15.67 -10.65
C LEU A 455 8.14 16.78 -9.78
N ALA A 456 8.53 17.92 -10.37
CA ALA A 456 9.01 19.07 -9.61
C ALA A 456 7.94 19.65 -8.67
N ARG A 457 6.67 19.72 -9.12
CA ARG A 457 5.53 20.16 -8.27
C ARG A 457 5.28 19.17 -7.12
N LEU A 458 5.27 17.87 -7.42
CA LEU A 458 5.06 16.82 -6.40
C LEU A 458 6.18 16.83 -5.34
N ARG A 459 7.44 17.02 -5.73
CA ARG A 459 8.56 17.19 -4.78
C ARG A 459 8.39 18.42 -3.88
N GLY A 460 7.91 19.54 -4.43
CA GLY A 460 7.59 20.73 -3.65
C GLY A 460 6.47 20.50 -2.63
N GLN A 461 5.40 19.81 -3.04
CA GLN A 461 4.31 19.41 -2.14
C GLN A 461 4.79 18.47 -1.03
N TYR A 462 5.62 17.48 -1.38
CA TYR A 462 6.22 16.55 -0.42
C TYR A 462 7.06 17.29 0.64
N TRP A 463 7.95 18.21 0.24
CA TRP A 463 8.73 19.01 1.21
C TRP A 463 7.86 19.91 2.10
N SER A 464 6.75 20.45 1.58
CA SER A 464 5.79 21.21 2.39
C SER A 464 5.14 20.32 3.47
N LEU A 465 4.65 19.13 3.07
CA LEU A 465 4.04 18.16 3.98
C LEU A 465 5.05 17.63 5.01
N GLU A 466 6.31 17.40 4.61
CA GLU A 466 7.38 16.98 5.51
C GLU A 466 7.68 18.05 6.58
N ALA A 467 7.65 19.33 6.21
CA ALA A 467 7.78 20.44 7.15
C ALA A 467 6.58 20.56 8.10
N GLU A 468 5.35 20.41 7.59
CA GLU A 468 4.13 20.37 8.41
C GLU A 468 4.12 19.20 9.40
N LEU A 469 4.56 18.01 8.97
CA LEU A 469 4.70 16.85 9.87
C LEU A 469 5.70 17.12 10.99
N LYS A 470 6.89 17.66 10.68
CA LYS A 470 7.90 18.02 11.70
C LYS A 470 7.35 19.04 12.71
N GLN A 471 6.58 20.02 12.25
CA GLN A 471 5.92 20.98 13.13
C GLN A 471 4.88 20.29 14.04
N ARG A 472 3.99 19.47 13.47
CA ARG A 472 2.97 18.73 14.23
C ARG A 472 3.58 17.79 15.28
N THR A 473 4.66 17.08 14.96
CA THR A 473 5.36 16.22 15.92
C THR A 473 6.00 17.04 17.05
N SER A 474 6.55 18.22 16.76
CA SER A 474 7.05 19.14 17.79
C SER A 474 5.94 19.62 18.72
N ASP A 475 4.75 19.93 18.18
CA ASP A 475 3.62 20.41 18.97
C ASP A 475 2.93 19.28 19.77
N LEU A 476 2.88 18.06 19.25
CA LEU A 476 2.45 16.86 19.99
C LEU A 476 3.37 16.58 21.18
N SER A 477 4.70 16.71 21.03
CA SER A 477 5.64 16.58 22.15
C SER A 477 5.32 17.55 23.28
N LYS A 478 5.09 18.84 22.96
CA LYS A 478 4.73 19.87 23.96
C LYS A 478 3.40 19.57 24.65
N GLN A 479 2.43 19.01 23.93
CA GLN A 479 1.16 18.58 24.50
C GLN A 479 1.35 17.39 25.45
N GLN A 480 2.22 16.44 25.11
CA GLN A 480 2.55 15.29 25.97
C GLN A 480 3.26 15.74 27.26
N ASP A 481 4.19 16.71 27.17
CA ASP A 481 4.84 17.31 28.33
C ASP A 481 3.82 17.99 29.26
N GLU A 482 2.85 18.73 28.70
CA GLU A 482 1.79 19.41 29.45
C GLU A 482 0.81 18.43 30.10
N VAL A 483 0.42 17.34 29.41
CA VAL A 483 -0.39 16.25 29.99
C VAL A 483 0.35 15.59 31.16
N THR A 484 1.64 15.34 31.01
CA THR A 484 2.48 14.77 32.07
C THR A 484 2.52 15.71 33.29
N ARG A 485 2.75 17.01 33.06
CA ARG A 485 2.74 18.06 34.09
C ARG A 485 1.40 18.14 34.83
N LEU A 486 0.28 18.02 34.11
CA LEU A 486 -1.06 18.02 34.70
C LEU A 486 -1.35 16.74 35.50
N ASN A 487 -0.87 15.58 35.05
CA ASN A 487 -1.01 14.32 35.76
C ASN A 487 -0.26 14.33 37.11
N ASP A 488 0.96 14.87 37.14
CA ASP A 488 1.71 15.05 38.39
C ASP A 488 1.03 16.04 39.34
N GLN A 489 0.44 17.12 38.83
CA GLN A 489 -0.40 18.01 39.65
C GLN A 489 -1.64 17.28 40.21
N TYR A 490 -2.29 16.42 39.42
CA TYR A 490 -3.42 15.62 39.87
C TYR A 490 -3.03 14.62 40.97
N ARG A 491 -1.89 13.94 40.83
CA ARG A 491 -1.33 13.04 41.86
C ARG A 491 -1.14 13.74 43.21
N VAL A 492 -0.59 14.96 43.21
CA VAL A 492 -0.42 15.76 44.44
C VAL A 492 -1.78 16.14 45.05
N LEU A 493 -2.75 16.57 44.24
CA LEU A 493 -4.10 16.89 44.72
C LEU A 493 -4.84 15.67 45.29
N TRP A 494 -4.66 14.50 44.69
CA TRP A 494 -5.25 13.24 45.16
C TRP A 494 -4.66 12.83 46.51
N ALA A 495 -3.34 12.91 46.68
CA ALA A 495 -2.68 12.64 47.96
C ALA A 495 -3.13 13.62 49.07
N LEU A 496 -3.28 14.91 48.74
CA LEU A 496 -3.80 15.92 49.68
C LEU A 496 -5.25 15.64 50.07
N ARG A 497 -6.09 15.20 49.14
CA ARG A 497 -7.46 14.78 49.42
C ARG A 497 -7.51 13.61 50.40
N ALA A 498 -6.68 12.58 50.20
CA ALA A 498 -6.60 11.42 51.09
C ALA A 498 -6.07 11.76 52.50
N ASP A 499 -5.23 12.79 52.65
CA ASP A 499 -4.83 13.33 53.95
C ASP A 499 -5.96 14.13 54.63
N LEU A 500 -6.70 14.95 53.87
CA LEU A 500 -7.88 15.67 54.37
C LEU A 500 -8.99 14.72 54.84
N GLU A 501 -9.26 13.65 54.09
CA GLU A 501 -10.25 12.63 54.46
C GLU A 501 -9.84 11.90 55.76
N ARG A 502 -8.55 11.54 55.92
CA ARG A 502 -8.01 10.99 57.18
C ARG A 502 -8.12 11.96 58.36
N LYS A 503 -7.85 13.25 58.15
CA LYS A 503 -8.01 14.27 59.19
C LYS A 503 -9.48 14.45 59.59
N ASN A 504 -10.41 14.38 58.64
CA ASN A 504 -11.84 14.49 58.89
C ASN A 504 -12.40 13.28 59.66
N THR A 505 -11.92 12.05 59.38
CA THR A 505 -12.32 10.87 60.17
C THR A 505 -11.75 10.92 61.59
N ALA A 506 -10.53 11.44 61.78
CA ALA A 506 -9.98 11.67 63.11
C ALA A 506 -10.75 12.74 63.90
N LEU A 507 -11.14 13.85 63.26
CA LEU A 507 -11.91 14.93 63.88
C LEU A 507 -13.30 14.43 64.32
N THR A 508 -14.02 13.72 63.44
CA THR A 508 -15.34 13.17 63.78
C THR A 508 -15.25 12.14 64.91
N ALA A 509 -14.21 11.30 64.95
CA ALA A 509 -13.96 10.43 66.10
C ALA A 509 -13.75 11.22 67.41
N GLN A 510 -12.97 12.31 67.37
CA GLN A 510 -12.78 13.21 68.51
C GLN A 510 -14.10 13.85 68.98
N ASP A 511 -14.95 14.31 68.06
CA ASP A 511 -16.25 14.89 68.38
C ASP A 511 -17.19 13.88 69.04
N THR A 512 -17.21 12.61 68.58
CA THR A 512 -18.01 11.56 69.26
C THR A 512 -17.52 11.26 70.68
N ASN A 513 -16.21 11.29 70.91
CA ASN A 513 -15.64 11.13 72.26
C ASN A 513 -15.97 12.34 73.15
N ALA A 514 -15.91 13.56 72.61
CA ALA A 514 -16.32 14.77 73.32
C ALA A 514 -17.85 14.81 73.58
N ALA A 515 -18.68 14.19 72.74
CA ALA A 515 -20.10 14.00 72.99
C ALA A 515 -20.37 13.03 74.14
N LYS A 516 -19.72 11.84 74.14
CA LYS A 516 -19.80 10.86 75.24
C LYS A 516 -19.37 11.47 76.58
N LEU A 517 -18.22 12.14 76.62
CA LEU A 517 -17.73 12.78 77.83
C LEU A 517 -18.68 13.86 78.38
N ARG A 518 -19.38 14.59 77.49
CA ARG A 518 -20.45 15.52 77.88
C ARG A 518 -21.65 14.79 78.47
N GLU A 519 -22.07 13.67 77.89
CA GLU A 519 -23.18 12.85 78.44
C GLU A 519 -22.83 12.27 79.82
N ASP A 520 -21.64 11.66 79.96
CA ASP A 520 -21.15 11.11 81.22
C ASP A 520 -21.04 12.19 82.30
N TYR A 521 -20.56 13.39 81.95
CA TYR A 521 -20.55 14.53 82.86
C TYR A 521 -21.96 14.93 83.31
N GLN A 522 -22.95 15.01 82.42
CA GLN A 522 -24.33 15.32 82.82
C GLN A 522 -24.95 14.21 83.67
N ARG A 523 -24.68 12.93 83.36
CA ARG A 523 -25.11 11.78 84.14
C ARG A 523 -24.54 11.82 85.56
N LEU A 524 -23.25 12.09 85.70
CA LEU A 524 -22.57 12.21 86.99
C LEU A 524 -23.06 13.44 87.77
N LYS A 525 -23.27 14.57 87.09
CA LYS A 525 -23.84 15.79 87.70
C LYS A 525 -25.25 15.55 88.25
N THR A 526 -26.13 14.90 87.49
CA THR A 526 -27.49 14.56 87.94
C THR A 526 -27.47 13.60 89.13
N LYS A 527 -26.62 12.55 89.10
CA LYS A 527 -26.39 11.67 90.26
C LYS A 527 -25.97 12.46 91.51
N PHE A 528 -24.97 13.33 91.36
CA PHE A 528 -24.42 14.11 92.47
C PHE A 528 -25.44 15.10 93.04
N GLN A 529 -26.23 15.75 92.18
CA GLN A 529 -27.35 16.62 92.60
C GLN A 529 -28.42 15.83 93.37
N ALA A 530 -28.76 14.62 92.94
CA ALA A 530 -29.70 13.76 93.67
C ALA A 530 -29.17 13.34 95.06
N VAL A 531 -27.85 13.05 95.18
CA VAL A 531 -27.20 12.75 96.47
C VAL A 531 -27.22 13.97 97.41
N ILE A 532 -27.01 15.18 96.89
CA ILE A 532 -27.06 16.42 97.70
C ILE A 532 -28.49 16.76 98.15
N ALA A 533 -29.52 16.42 97.38
CA ALA A 533 -30.91 16.70 97.71
C ALA A 533 -31.57 15.69 98.67
N GLU A 534 -30.90 14.58 99.01
CA GLU A 534 -31.44 13.55 99.91
C GLU A 534 -31.41 13.97 101.40
N PRO A 535 -30.32 14.59 101.93
CA PRO A 535 -30.27 15.12 103.29
C PRO A 535 -31.31 16.20 103.61
N ASP A 536 -31.64 17.07 102.64
CA ASP A 536 -32.61 18.17 102.83
C ASP A 536 -34.02 17.65 103.21
N LYS A 537 -34.30 16.36 102.96
CA LYS A 537 -35.56 15.69 103.31
C LYS A 537 -35.61 15.24 104.77
N TRP A 538 -34.50 15.29 105.51
CA TRP A 538 -34.40 14.79 106.87
C TRP A 538 -34.36 15.97 107.84
N GLN A 539 -35.44 16.21 108.58
CA GLN A 539 -35.46 17.26 109.60
C GLN A 539 -34.86 16.82 110.94
N GLU A 540 -34.95 15.54 111.28
CA GLU A 540 -34.44 14.97 112.54
C GLU A 540 -33.66 13.66 112.32
N CYS A 541 -32.67 13.43 113.16
CA CYS A 541 -31.89 12.20 113.18
C CYS A 541 -32.68 11.03 113.77
N ARG A 542 -32.96 10.01 112.96
CA ARG A 542 -33.67 8.79 113.38
C ARG A 542 -33.00 7.99 114.51
N HIS A 543 -31.78 8.32 114.91
CA HIS A 543 -31.05 7.67 116.00
C HIS A 543 -31.04 8.51 117.29
N CYS A 544 -30.79 9.82 117.23
CA CYS A 544 -30.68 10.68 118.42
C CYS A 544 -31.80 11.74 118.58
N GLY A 545 -32.75 11.83 117.65
CA GLY A 545 -33.88 12.77 117.70
C GLY A 545 -33.53 14.25 117.54
N GLN A 546 -32.24 14.60 117.38
CA GLN A 546 -31.81 15.98 117.17
C GLN A 546 -32.08 16.43 115.74
N ASN A 547 -32.27 17.74 115.54
CA ASN A 547 -32.32 18.36 114.21
C ASN A 547 -31.16 17.85 113.35
N PHE A 548 -31.46 17.37 112.15
CA PHE A 548 -30.50 16.63 111.36
C PHE A 548 -29.49 17.57 110.72
N ASN A 549 -28.35 17.74 111.40
CA ASN A 549 -27.14 18.28 110.82
C ASN A 549 -26.23 17.11 110.43
N GLY A 550 -25.98 16.93 109.14
CA GLY A 550 -25.20 15.80 108.62
C GLY A 550 -23.87 16.23 107.99
N CYS A 551 -22.84 15.41 108.17
CA CYS A 551 -21.53 15.59 107.56
C CYS A 551 -21.19 14.45 106.60
N PHE A 552 -20.42 14.78 105.55
CA PHE A 552 -19.82 13.81 104.65
C PHE A 552 -18.38 13.54 105.10
N GLU A 553 -18.07 12.27 105.37
CA GLU A 553 -16.71 11.83 105.75
C GLU A 553 -16.19 10.81 104.72
N PRO A 554 -14.91 10.89 104.31
CA PRO A 554 -14.28 9.84 103.52
C PRO A 554 -14.16 8.55 104.35
N ASP A 555 -14.43 7.39 103.73
CA ASP A 555 -14.28 6.12 104.43
C ASP A 555 -12.80 5.86 104.80
N SER A 556 -12.55 5.46 106.05
CA SER A 556 -11.22 5.37 106.66
C SER A 556 -10.33 4.28 106.07
N ARG A 557 -10.84 3.53 105.08
CA ARG A 557 -10.20 2.35 104.46
C ARG A 557 -9.58 2.64 103.08
N GLY A 558 -9.48 3.91 102.67
CA GLY A 558 -8.81 4.31 101.43
C GLY A 558 -9.60 4.06 100.14
N SER A 559 -10.84 3.58 100.23
CA SER A 559 -11.79 3.60 99.11
C SER A 559 -12.32 5.03 98.90
N ALA A 560 -12.56 5.42 97.65
CA ALA A 560 -13.18 6.72 97.29
C ALA A 560 -14.67 6.87 97.71
N ASN A 561 -15.16 6.00 98.60
CA ASN A 561 -16.52 6.02 99.12
C ASN A 561 -16.67 7.11 100.18
N ILE A 562 -17.67 7.97 100.00
CA ILE A 562 -18.04 8.99 100.97
C ILE A 562 -19.21 8.46 101.79
N THR A 563 -19.11 8.50 103.11
CA THR A 563 -20.19 8.11 104.03
C THR A 563 -20.82 9.33 104.67
N PHE A 564 -22.15 9.36 104.70
CA PHE A 564 -22.92 10.42 105.32
C PHE A 564 -23.31 10.05 106.75
N ARG A 565 -23.06 10.94 107.71
CA ARG A 565 -23.25 10.73 109.14
C ARG A 565 -23.98 11.89 109.79
N CYS A 566 -24.65 11.63 110.91
CA CYS A 566 -25.18 12.69 111.77
C CYS A 566 -24.04 13.31 112.61
N SER A 567 -23.86 14.63 112.54
CA SER A 567 -22.82 15.36 113.26
C SER A 567 -22.92 15.29 114.79
N TYR A 568 -24.09 14.93 115.34
CA TYR A 568 -24.33 14.82 116.79
C TYR A 568 -24.08 13.43 117.39
N CYS A 569 -24.23 12.36 116.61
CA CYS A 569 -24.11 10.98 117.13
C CYS A 569 -23.28 10.04 116.24
N SER A 570 -22.61 10.58 115.21
CA SER A 570 -21.75 9.89 114.23
C SER A 570 -22.39 8.68 113.52
N THR A 571 -23.69 8.48 113.71
CA THR A 571 -24.44 7.35 113.16
C THR A 571 -24.58 7.52 111.66
N ARG A 572 -24.46 6.40 110.94
CA ARG A 572 -24.50 6.36 109.48
C ARG A 572 -25.95 6.47 109.00
N HIS A 573 -26.25 7.45 108.16
CA HIS A 573 -27.57 7.63 107.57
C HIS A 573 -27.49 7.50 106.06
N GLY A 574 -28.03 6.38 105.55
CA GLY A 574 -27.90 6.00 104.14
C GLY A 574 -26.56 5.32 103.83
N ASN A 575 -26.61 4.32 102.96
CA ASN A 575 -25.43 3.74 102.33
C ASN A 575 -25.33 4.37 100.93
N LEU A 576 -24.56 5.44 100.77
CA LEU A 576 -24.31 6.10 99.47
C LEU A 576 -23.38 5.26 98.58
N ALA A 577 -23.69 3.97 98.44
CA ALA A 577 -22.81 2.94 97.89
C ALA A 577 -22.82 2.85 96.35
N SER A 578 -23.27 3.90 95.65
CA SER A 578 -23.33 3.93 94.19
C SER A 578 -23.32 5.36 93.63
N LEU A 579 -22.22 6.08 93.86
CA LEU A 579 -21.85 7.23 93.03
C LEU A 579 -21.19 6.73 91.74
#